data_AF-A0A957XK51-F1
#
_entry.id   AF-A0A957XK51-F1
#
_cell.length_a   1.000
_cell.length_b   1.000
_cell.length_c   1.000
_cell.angle_alpha   90.00
_cell.angle_beta   90.00
_cell.angle_gamma   90.00
#
_symmetry.space_group_name_H-M   'P 1'
#
loop_
_entity.id
_entity.type
_entity.pdbx_description
1 polymer ?
#
loop_
_entity_poly.entity_id
_entity_poly.type
_entity_poly.pdbx_seq_one_letter_code
_entity_poly.pdbx_strand_id
1 'polypeptide(L)'
;LSDGFIAMPGGLGTIEEFFEVLTWAQLGIHHKPCGLLNVAEYYTKLLAFMEHTAQEKFVDTQNLAMILVDDNPTALLQKFERYQPPRIDKVGWALGLNET
;
A
#
# COMPACT_ATOMS: atom_id res chain seq x y z
N LEU A 1 -2.78 0.63 19.20
CA LEU A 1 -3.90 -0.31 19.42
C LEU A 1 -4.17 -1.20 18.20
N SER A 2 -3.92 -0.77 16.96
CA SER A 2 -4.11 -1.61 15.76
C SER A 2 -2.91 -2.51 15.45
N ASP A 3 -3.15 -3.64 14.77
CA ASP A 3 -2.13 -4.53 14.18
C ASP A 3 -2.15 -4.52 12.64
N GLY A 4 -3.08 -3.77 12.04
CA GLY A 4 -3.22 -3.58 10.60
C GLY A 4 -4.27 -2.50 10.30
N PHE A 5 -4.34 -2.08 9.04
CA PHE A 5 -5.25 -1.02 8.59
C PHE A 5 -5.97 -1.47 7.33
N ILE A 6 -7.31 -1.44 7.34
CA ILE A 6 -8.14 -1.73 6.15
C ILE A 6 -9.01 -0.51 5.86
N ALA A 7 -8.94 -0.01 4.63
CA ALA A 7 -9.88 0.97 4.12
C ALA A 7 -10.97 0.28 3.28
N MET A 8 -12.23 0.56 3.65
CA MET A 8 -13.43 0.19 2.89
C MET A 8 -13.87 1.38 2.02
N PRO A 9 -14.72 1.18 1.00
CA PRO A 9 -15.21 2.27 0.15
C PRO A 9 -15.64 3.51 0.95
N GLY A 10 -15.03 4.65 0.62
CA GLY A 10 -15.15 5.88 1.40
C GLY A 10 -14.60 7.09 0.64
N GLY A 11 -14.95 8.28 1.12
CA GLY A 11 -14.59 9.55 0.47
C GLY A 11 -13.18 10.03 0.78
N LEU A 12 -12.97 11.33 0.62
CA LEU A 12 -11.66 11.97 0.79
C LEU A 12 -11.02 11.71 2.16
N GLY A 13 -11.79 11.73 3.24
CA GLY A 13 -11.26 11.45 4.59
C GLY A 13 -10.66 10.05 4.69
N THR A 14 -11.38 9.03 4.21
CA THR A 14 -10.88 7.65 4.20
C THR A 14 -9.63 7.48 3.34
N ILE A 15 -9.59 8.17 2.19
CA ILE A 15 -8.43 8.12 1.29
C ILE A 15 -7.22 8.79 1.94
N GLU A 16 -7.40 9.94 2.57
CA GLU A 16 -6.34 10.67 3.26
C GLU A 16 -5.77 9.87 4.44
N GLU A 17 -6.63 9.35 5.32
CA GLU A 17 -6.24 8.50 6.45
C GLU A 17 -5.48 7.24 5.97
N PHE A 18 -5.92 6.61 4.89
CA PHE A 18 -5.24 5.44 4.33
C PHE A 18 -3.83 5.78 3.82
N PHE A 19 -3.68 6.89 3.09
CA PHE A 19 -2.38 7.30 2.59
C PHE A 19 -1.44 7.78 3.70
N GLU A 20 -1.96 8.33 4.80
CA GLU A 20 -1.15 8.69 5.96
C GLU A 20 -0.49 7.44 6.57
N VAL A 21 -1.29 6.41 6.91
CA VAL A 21 -0.75 5.17 7.49
C VAL A 21 0.13 4.40 6.49
N LEU A 22 -0.18 4.42 5.19
CA LEU A 22 0.67 3.84 4.17
C LEU A 22 2.02 4.58 4.08
N THR A 23 2.02 5.91 4.18
CA THR A 23 3.25 6.70 4.17
C THR A 23 4.10 6.43 5.42
N TRP A 24 3.48 6.22 6.58
CA TRP A 24 4.21 5.79 7.78
C TRP A 24 4.84 4.40 7.63
N ALA A 25 4.15 3.46 6.98
CA ALA A 25 4.75 2.18 6.60
C ALA A 25 5.95 2.37 5.69
N GLN A 26 5.83 3.22 4.66
CA GLN A 26 6.90 3.57 3.72
C GLN A 26 8.12 4.22 4.40
N LEU A 27 7.89 4.99 5.46
CA LEU A 27 8.96 5.62 6.24
C LEU A 27 9.57 4.67 7.30
N GLY A 28 9.06 3.43 7.41
CA GLY A 28 9.50 2.46 8.40
C GLY A 28 9.06 2.78 9.82
N ILE A 29 8.10 3.70 10.01
CA ILE A 29 7.55 4.06 11.32
C ILE A 29 6.75 2.89 11.91
N HIS A 30 6.13 2.07 11.06
CA HIS A 30 5.57 0.78 11.44
C HIS A 30 5.70 -0.25 10.32
N HIS A 31 5.46 -1.51 10.68
CA HIS A 31 5.55 -2.66 9.78
C HIS A 31 4.22 -3.40 9.63
N LYS A 32 3.12 -2.76 9.99
CA LYS A 32 1.77 -3.34 9.93
C LYS A 32 1.24 -3.36 8.49
N PRO A 33 0.47 -4.38 8.09
CA PRO A 33 -0.17 -4.44 6.78
C PRO A 33 -1.22 -3.32 6.61
N CYS A 34 -1.25 -2.75 5.40
CA CYS A 34 -2.26 -1.80 4.96
C CYS A 34 -3.01 -2.40 3.77
N GLY A 35 -4.34 -2.33 3.77
CA GLY A 35 -5.13 -2.92 2.68
C GLY A 35 -6.39 -2.16 2.29
N LEU A 36 -6.80 -2.41 1.05
CA LEU A 36 -8.01 -1.86 0.43
C LEU A 36 -8.99 -3.00 0.16
N LEU A 37 -10.18 -2.91 0.74
CA LEU A 37 -11.28 -3.83 0.42
C LEU A 37 -12.00 -3.33 -0.84
N ASN A 38 -11.64 -3.88 -1.99
CA ASN A 38 -12.06 -3.39 -3.32
C ASN A 38 -13.45 -3.88 -3.75
N VAL A 39 -14.46 -3.66 -2.89
CA VAL A 39 -15.84 -4.06 -3.17
C VAL A 39 -16.35 -3.39 -4.45
N ALA A 40 -16.92 -4.17 -5.37
CA ALA A 40 -17.49 -3.68 -6.62
C ALA A 40 -16.53 -2.77 -7.42
N GLU A 41 -15.24 -3.10 -7.40
CA GLU A 41 -14.19 -2.37 -8.14
C GLU A 41 -14.01 -0.90 -7.74
N TYR A 42 -14.45 -0.53 -6.53
CA TYR A 42 -14.42 0.84 -6.02
C TYR A 42 -13.03 1.51 -6.11
N TYR A 43 -11.98 0.80 -5.72
CA TYR A 43 -10.60 1.26 -5.72
C TYR A 43 -9.83 0.99 -7.01
N THR A 44 -10.43 0.35 -8.02
CA THR A 44 -9.72 -0.01 -9.26
C THR A 44 -9.09 1.20 -9.95
N LYS A 45 -9.79 2.34 -10.00
CA LYS A 45 -9.22 3.58 -10.58
C LYS A 45 -8.12 4.19 -9.72
N LEU A 46 -8.23 4.08 -8.40
CA LEU A 46 -7.19 4.54 -7.48
C LEU A 46 -5.92 3.71 -7.67
N LEU A 47 -6.04 2.39 -7.75
CA LEU A 47 -4.92 1.48 -7.99
C LEU A 47 -4.25 1.75 -9.34
N ALA A 48 -5.02 1.99 -10.41
CA ALA A 48 -4.48 2.40 -11.69
C ALA A 48 -3.71 3.73 -11.62
N PHE A 49 -4.19 4.70 -10.84
CA PHE A 49 -3.44 5.93 -10.57
C PHE A 49 -2.14 5.65 -9.82
N MET A 50 -2.16 4.78 -8.81
CA MET A 50 -0.96 4.39 -8.07
C MET A 50 0.08 3.73 -8.99
N GLU A 51 -0.34 2.83 -9.87
CA GLU A 51 0.53 2.25 -10.90
C GLU A 51 1.15 3.31 -11.82
N HIS A 52 0.35 4.30 -12.25
CA HIS A 52 0.85 5.42 -13.03
C HIS A 52 1.93 6.22 -12.28
N THR A 53 1.74 6.49 -10.98
CA THR A 53 2.77 7.19 -10.19
C THR A 53 4.10 6.43 -10.11
N ALA A 54 4.07 5.10 -10.13
CA ALA A 54 5.29 4.30 -10.19
C ALA A 54 5.93 4.32 -11.58
N GLN A 55 5.14 4.27 -12.65
CA GLN A 55 5.64 4.41 -14.03
C GLN A 55 6.36 5.74 -14.24
N GLU A 56 5.83 6.82 -13.66
CA GLU A 56 6.42 8.16 -13.68
C GLU A 56 7.56 8.34 -12.65
N LYS A 57 7.99 7.26 -11.98
CA LYS A 57 9.10 7.24 -11.01
C LYS A 57 8.91 8.14 -9.78
N PHE A 58 7.67 8.48 -9.44
CA PHE A 58 7.36 9.17 -8.18
C PHE A 58 7.26 8.20 -6.99
N VAL A 59 6.89 6.96 -7.25
CA VAL A 59 6.73 5.91 -6.23
C VAL A 59 7.51 4.66 -6.65
N ASP A 60 8.28 4.09 -5.73
CA ASP A 60 8.90 2.77 -5.95
C ASP A 60 7.81 1.69 -6.07
N THR A 61 7.90 0.83 -7.08
CA THR A 61 7.06 -0.37 -7.23
C THR A 61 7.05 -1.25 -5.97
N GLN A 62 8.14 -1.31 -5.19
CA GLN A 62 8.17 -2.02 -3.92
C GLN A 62 7.24 -1.39 -2.87
N ASN A 63 7.08 -0.06 -2.90
CA ASN A 63 6.14 0.63 -2.03
C ASN A 63 4.69 0.37 -2.44
N LEU A 64 4.40 0.19 -3.73
CA LEU A 64 3.07 -0.23 -4.18
C LEU A 64 2.70 -1.62 -3.69
N ALA A 65 3.66 -2.53 -3.59
CA ALA A 65 3.45 -3.88 -3.06
C ALA A 65 3.03 -3.91 -1.57
N MET A 66 3.18 -2.79 -0.85
CA MET A 66 2.66 -2.64 0.52
C MET A 66 1.14 -2.51 0.59
N ILE A 67 0.47 -2.19 -0.51
CA ILE A 67 -0.98 -2.06 -0.59
C ILE A 67 -1.59 -3.44 -0.88
N LEU A 68 -2.13 -4.08 0.15
CA LEU A 68 -2.84 -5.36 0.01
C LEU A 68 -4.27 -5.12 -0.48
N VAL A 69 -4.68 -5.75 -1.57
CA VAL A 69 -6.01 -5.54 -2.15
C VAL A 69 -6.74 -6.86 -2.28
N ASP A 70 -8.01 -6.90 -1.91
CA ASP A 70 -8.94 -7.99 -2.21
C ASP A 70 -10.38 -7.46 -2.16
N ASP A 71 -11.33 -8.10 -2.84
CA ASP A 71 -12.76 -7.77 -2.69
C ASP A 71 -13.46 -8.64 -1.64
N ASN A 72 -12.80 -9.71 -1.19
CA ASN A 72 -13.26 -10.60 -0.14
C ASN A 72 -12.53 -10.31 1.19
N PRO A 73 -13.27 -10.04 2.28
CA PRO A 73 -12.65 -9.68 3.56
C PRO A 73 -11.82 -10.82 4.17
N THR A 74 -12.24 -12.07 4.01
CA THR A 74 -11.49 -13.24 4.53
C THR A 74 -10.18 -13.41 3.78
N ALA A 75 -10.19 -13.28 2.45
CA ALA A 75 -8.97 -13.35 1.65
C ALA A 75 -8.01 -12.19 1.97
N LEU A 76 -8.53 -10.98 2.20
CA LEU A 76 -7.71 -9.84 2.62
C LEU A 76 -7.03 -10.09 3.98
N LEU A 77 -7.76 -10.63 4.96
CA LEU A 77 -7.19 -10.98 6.27
C LEU A 77 -6.11 -12.08 6.16
N GLN A 78 -6.29 -13.07 5.29
CA GLN A 78 -5.25 -14.07 5.02
C GLN A 78 -3.98 -13.46 4.41
N LYS A 79 -4.10 -12.39 3.61
CA LYS A 79 -2.94 -11.63 3.12
C LYS A 79 -2.24 -10.90 4.27
N PHE A 80 -2.99 -10.36 5.23
CA PHE A 80 -2.44 -9.68 6.41
C PHE A 80 -1.64 -10.65 7.29
N GLU A 81 -2.13 -11.86 7.52
CA GLU A 81 -1.43 -12.90 8.29
C GLU A 81 -0.09 -13.32 7.67
N ARG A 82 0.02 -13.21 6.34
CA ARG A 82 1.22 -13.59 5.57
C ARG A 82 2.12 -12.41 5.23
N TYR A 83 1.71 -11.20 5.61
CA TYR A 83 2.41 -9.98 5.22
C TYR A 83 3.82 -9.95 5.81
N GLN A 84 4.80 -9.67 4.95
CA GLN A 84 6.15 -9.36 5.36
C GLN A 84 6.46 -7.93 4.89
N PRO A 85 6.85 -7.03 5.80
CA PRO A 85 7.18 -5.65 5.43
C PRO A 85 8.37 -5.66 4.47
N PRO A 86 8.31 -4.91 3.35
CA PRO A 86 9.44 -4.82 2.45
C PRO A 86 10.62 -4.14 3.16
N ARG A 87 11.84 -4.52 2.77
CA ARG A 87 13.04 -3.82 3.20
C ARG A 87 13.18 -2.54 2.38
N ILE A 88 12.94 -1.40 3.02
CA ILE A 88 12.94 -0.11 2.34
C ILE A 88 14.37 0.42 2.23
N ASP A 89 14.90 0.49 1.00
CA ASP A 89 16.14 1.20 0.69
C ASP A 89 15.86 2.41 -0.20
N LYS A 90 15.41 3.49 0.44
CA LYS A 90 15.05 4.74 -0.24
C LYS A 90 16.25 5.41 -0.92
N VAL A 91 17.44 5.26 -0.36
CA VAL A 91 18.68 5.84 -0.91
C VAL A 91 19.11 5.04 -2.12
N GLY A 92 19.14 3.71 -2.01
CA GLY A 92 19.42 2.82 -3.14
C GLY A 92 18.46 3.03 -4.29
N TRP A 93 17.15 3.17 -4.02
CA TRP A 93 16.15 3.46 -5.04
C TRP A 93 16.38 4.82 -5.72
N ALA A 94 16.56 5.89 -4.94
CA ALA A 94 16.77 7.24 -5.49
C ALA A 94 18.05 7.35 -6.35
N LEU A 95 19.04 6.49 -6.08
CA LEU A 95 20.30 6.43 -6.81
C LEU A 95 20.30 5.37 -7.94
N GLY A 96 19.20 4.62 -8.14
CA GLY A 96 19.12 3.54 -9.14
C GLY A 96 19.97 2.31 -8.82
N LEU A 97 20.38 2.12 -7.57
CA LEU A 97 21.26 1.02 -7.13
C LEU A 97 20.50 -0.30 -6.93
N ASN A 98 19.16 -0.26 -6.93
CA ASN A 98 18.29 -1.42 -6.72
C ASN A 98 17.92 -2.14 -8.04
N GLU A 99 18.45 -1.71 -9.20
CA GLU A 99 18.17 -2.29 -10.53
C GLU A 99 19.24 -3.30 -11.02
N THR A 100 20.03 -3.88 -10.10
CA THR A 100 21.03 -4.94 -10.37
C THR A 100 20.63 -6.27 -9.73
#